data_AF-A0A3B1API3-F1
#
_entry.id   AF-A0A3B1API3-F1
#
_cell.length_a   1.000
_cell.length_b   1.000
_cell.length_c   1.000
_cell.angle_alpha   90.00
_cell.angle_beta   90.00
_cell.angle_gamma   90.00
#
_symmetry.space_group_name_H-M   'P 1'
#
loop_
_entity.id
_entity.type
_entity.pdbx_description
1 polymer ?
#
loop_
_entity_poly.entity_id
_entity_poly.type
_entity_poly.pdbx_seq_one_letter_code
_entity_poly.pdbx_strand_id
1 'polypeptide(L)'
;MLSKKPRVMLLAAGRGERMRPLTDHTPKPLLGINDDTSLIELHIKNLKLQGFTNIIINVAWLGQKIIEQLGDGDNYGVDIQYSNEHDTPLETAGGIIKALPLLGSEPFIAINSDIYSDFDYKLLALNPNELAQLILVPNPRFHPEGDFFMNSGKLDATIGEKYTFSGIAMYHPDFFKGLAIEVLALAPLLRKAILECKISAQVYSGNWFDIGTPERLNEIKSFLFKN
;
A
#
# COMPACT_ATOMS: atom_id res chain seq x y z
N MET A 1 25.49 4.37 14.28
CA MET A 1 24.04 4.42 14.55
C MET A 1 23.36 3.77 13.35
N LEU A 2 22.57 2.71 13.54
CA LEU A 2 21.75 2.18 12.46
C LEU A 2 20.75 3.28 12.09
N SER A 3 20.69 3.67 10.81
CA SER A 3 19.71 4.65 10.35
C SER A 3 18.31 4.12 10.65
N LYS A 4 17.48 4.94 11.29
CA LYS A 4 16.08 4.59 11.57
C LYS A 4 15.39 4.33 10.23
N LYS A 5 14.80 3.15 10.06
CA LYS A 5 14.05 2.82 8.84
C LYS A 5 12.80 3.70 8.74
N PRO A 6 12.33 4.04 7.51
CA PRO A 6 11.08 4.74 7.29
C PRO A 6 9.91 4.06 8.00
N ARG A 7 8.92 4.85 8.42
CA ARG A 7 7.63 4.30 8.85
C ARG A 7 6.88 3.73 7.64
N VAL A 8 6.04 2.74 7.87
CA VAL A 8 5.27 2.06 6.82
C VAL A 8 3.78 2.18 7.13
N MET A 9 3.00 2.64 6.18
CA MET A 9 1.55 2.66 6.24
C MET A 9 0.97 1.49 5.45
N LEU A 10 0.17 0.64 6.09
CA LEU A 10 -0.66 -0.35 5.41
C LEU A 10 -2.07 0.23 5.21
N LEU A 11 -2.51 0.28 3.95
CA LEU A 11 -3.81 0.81 3.56
C LEU A 11 -4.88 -0.28 3.66
N ALA A 12 -5.62 -0.30 4.78
CA ALA A 12 -6.50 -1.40 5.21
C ALA A 12 -7.96 -0.97 5.47
N ALA A 13 -8.34 0.26 5.14
CA ALA A 13 -9.69 0.80 5.39
C ALA A 13 -10.78 0.32 4.41
N GLY A 14 -10.41 -0.29 3.28
CA GLY A 14 -11.35 -0.64 2.21
C GLY A 14 -12.35 -1.74 2.59
N ARG A 15 -13.63 -1.56 2.21
CA ARG A 15 -14.70 -2.54 2.46
C ARG A 15 -14.48 -3.89 1.75
N GLY A 16 -13.86 -3.85 0.56
CA GLY A 16 -13.65 -5.07 -0.24
C GLY A 16 -14.94 -5.61 -0.85
N GLU A 17 -15.75 -4.76 -1.49
CA GLU A 17 -17.03 -5.14 -2.13
C GLU A 17 -16.92 -6.35 -3.06
N ARG A 18 -15.85 -6.42 -3.86
CA ARG A 18 -15.62 -7.50 -4.81
C ARG A 18 -15.23 -8.84 -4.16
N MET A 19 -15.01 -8.86 -2.84
CA MET A 19 -14.66 -10.05 -2.05
C MET A 19 -15.87 -10.67 -1.35
N ARG A 20 -17.08 -10.11 -1.51
CA ARG A 20 -18.28 -10.66 -0.88
C ARG A 20 -18.56 -12.09 -1.38
N PRO A 21 -19.12 -12.96 -0.52
CA PRO A 21 -19.58 -12.70 0.85
C PRO A 21 -18.47 -12.73 1.92
N LEU A 22 -17.21 -13.03 1.55
CA LEU A 22 -16.12 -13.19 2.54
C LEU A 22 -15.92 -11.94 3.40
N THR A 23 -16.17 -10.76 2.83
CA THR A 23 -15.98 -9.46 3.49
C THR A 23 -17.19 -8.91 4.25
N ASP A 24 -18.32 -9.63 4.25
CA ASP A 24 -19.52 -9.18 4.98
C ASP A 24 -19.32 -9.28 6.51
N HIS A 25 -18.46 -10.19 6.98
CA HIS A 25 -18.18 -10.39 8.41
C HIS A 25 -16.69 -10.39 8.79
N THR A 26 -15.79 -10.40 7.80
CA THR A 26 -14.34 -10.39 8.00
C THR A 26 -13.73 -9.26 7.17
N PRO A 27 -13.03 -8.27 7.75
CA PRO A 27 -12.41 -7.23 6.95
C PRO A 27 -11.40 -7.86 5.98
N LYS A 28 -11.34 -7.35 4.74
CA LYS A 28 -10.48 -7.91 3.68
C LYS A 28 -9.04 -8.20 4.14
N PRO A 29 -8.36 -7.32 4.89
CA PRO A 29 -6.98 -7.57 5.34
C PRO A 29 -6.85 -8.79 6.29
N LEU A 30 -7.92 -9.21 6.95
CA LEU A 30 -7.95 -10.40 7.82
C LEU A 30 -8.37 -11.68 7.09
N LEU A 31 -8.60 -11.65 5.78
CA LEU A 31 -8.85 -12.88 5.04
C LEU A 31 -7.61 -13.76 5.06
N GLY A 32 -7.79 -15.02 5.45
CA GLY A 32 -6.72 -16.01 5.58
C GLY A 32 -6.11 -16.39 4.23
N ILE A 33 -4.79 -16.41 4.17
CA ILE A 33 -3.99 -17.06 3.11
C ILE A 33 -3.81 -18.54 3.44
N ASN A 34 -3.55 -18.86 4.71
CA ASN A 34 -3.57 -20.21 5.25
C ASN A 34 -4.32 -20.19 6.59
N ASP A 35 -4.28 -21.31 7.32
CA ASP A 35 -5.02 -21.46 8.58
C ASP A 35 -4.55 -20.49 9.68
N ASP A 36 -3.29 -20.05 9.64
CA ASP A 36 -2.63 -19.29 10.71
C ASP A 36 -2.16 -17.88 10.29
N THR A 37 -2.43 -17.46 9.04
CA THR A 37 -1.92 -16.19 8.51
C THR A 37 -2.89 -15.54 7.54
N SER A 38 -3.33 -14.34 7.91
CA SER A 38 -4.10 -13.42 7.06
C SER A 38 -3.22 -12.57 6.13
N LEU A 39 -3.86 -11.90 5.16
CA LEU A 39 -3.19 -11.01 4.21
C LEU A 39 -2.33 -9.94 4.90
N ILE A 40 -2.87 -9.26 5.91
CA ILE A 40 -2.15 -8.19 6.61
C ILE A 40 -1.04 -8.73 7.51
N GLU A 41 -1.21 -9.90 8.11
CA GLU A 41 -0.15 -10.56 8.89
C GLU A 41 1.02 -10.98 8.00
N LEU A 42 0.75 -11.41 6.75
CA LEU A 42 1.81 -11.67 5.79
C LEU A 42 2.61 -10.41 5.47
N HIS A 43 1.95 -9.26 5.27
CA HIS A 43 2.65 -7.98 5.12
C HIS A 43 3.53 -7.64 6.33
N ILE A 44 2.98 -7.76 7.54
CA ILE A 44 3.71 -7.45 8.78
C ILE A 44 4.94 -8.34 8.93
N LYS A 45 4.80 -9.65 8.70
CA LYS A 45 5.91 -10.62 8.73
C LYS A 45 6.98 -10.27 7.69
N ASN A 46 6.58 -9.95 6.45
CA ASN A 46 7.51 -9.58 5.38
C ASN A 46 8.25 -8.26 5.67
N LEU A 47 7.54 -7.24 6.17
CA LEU A 47 8.12 -5.96 6.58
C LEU A 47 9.13 -6.16 7.71
N LYS A 48 8.78 -6.96 8.72
CA LYS A 48 9.67 -7.29 9.84
C LYS A 48 10.95 -7.97 9.36
N LEU A 49 10.85 -8.96 8.46
CA LEU A 49 12.02 -9.64 7.87
C LEU A 49 12.96 -8.68 7.15
N GLN A 50 12.41 -7.62 6.54
CA GLN A 50 13.18 -6.58 5.88
C GLN A 50 13.68 -5.47 6.84
N GLY A 51 13.31 -5.53 8.12
CA GLY A 51 13.74 -4.60 9.17
C GLY A 51 12.84 -3.38 9.38
N PHE A 52 11.64 -3.37 8.78
CA PHE A 52 10.64 -2.32 9.00
C PHE A 52 9.75 -2.70 10.18
N THR A 53 9.81 -1.91 11.25
CA THR A 53 9.16 -2.23 12.53
C THR A 53 8.20 -1.17 13.05
N ASN A 54 8.06 -0.03 12.36
CA ASN A 54 7.13 1.04 12.76
C ASN A 54 6.01 1.10 11.71
N ILE A 55 4.85 0.56 12.05
CA ILE A 55 3.74 0.34 11.12
C ILE A 55 2.54 1.19 11.55
N ILE A 56 1.93 1.86 10.58
CA ILE A 56 0.66 2.57 10.73
C ILE A 56 -0.38 1.82 9.90
N ILE A 57 -1.55 1.54 10.44
CA ILE A 57 -2.64 0.88 9.72
C ILE A 57 -3.85 1.80 9.76
N ASN A 58 -4.35 2.25 8.60
CA ASN A 58 -5.66 2.91 8.58
C ASN A 58 -6.78 1.88 8.60
N VAL A 59 -7.86 2.18 9.32
CA VAL A 59 -8.99 1.26 9.48
C VAL A 59 -10.30 2.00 9.33
N ALA A 60 -11.30 1.34 8.72
CA ALA A 60 -12.68 1.83 8.62
C ALA A 60 -13.65 0.65 8.75
N TRP A 61 -14.01 0.00 7.64
CA TRP A 61 -14.91 -1.15 7.63
C TRP A 61 -14.40 -2.29 8.52
N LEU A 62 -15.19 -2.64 9.54
CA LEU A 62 -14.85 -3.66 10.54
C LEU A 62 -13.47 -3.43 11.18
N GLY A 63 -13.02 -2.18 11.28
CA GLY A 63 -11.68 -1.82 11.74
C GLY A 63 -11.33 -2.34 13.14
N GLN A 64 -12.32 -2.42 14.02
CA GLN A 64 -12.14 -2.96 15.37
C GLN A 64 -11.63 -4.40 15.37
N LYS A 65 -12.07 -5.24 14.41
CA LYS A 65 -11.56 -6.62 14.28
C LYS A 65 -10.07 -6.65 13.92
N ILE A 66 -9.60 -5.70 13.12
CA ILE A 66 -8.18 -5.57 12.75
C ILE A 66 -7.37 -5.21 14.00
N ILE A 67 -7.84 -4.22 14.78
CA ILE A 67 -7.18 -3.79 16.02
C ILE A 67 -7.11 -4.93 17.05
N GLU A 68 -8.21 -5.65 17.25
CA GLU A 68 -8.29 -6.78 18.19
C GLU A 68 -7.36 -7.93 17.80
N GLN A 69 -7.28 -8.26 16.50
CA GLN A 69 -6.44 -9.35 16.02
C GLN A 69 -4.95 -9.01 16.12
N LEU A 70 -4.56 -7.80 15.73
CA LEU A 70 -3.15 -7.43 15.57
C LEU A 70 -2.54 -6.82 16.84
N GLY A 71 -3.35 -6.24 17.73
CA GLY A 71 -2.87 -5.58 18.94
C GLY A 71 -1.95 -4.40 18.65
N ASP A 72 -0.95 -4.19 19.49
CA ASP A 72 0.13 -3.21 19.29
C ASP A 72 1.27 -3.72 18.40
N GLY A 73 1.19 -4.96 17.92
CA GLY A 73 2.22 -5.57 17.08
C GLY A 73 3.29 -6.38 17.82
N ASP A 74 3.26 -6.45 19.16
CA ASP A 74 4.29 -7.14 19.95
C ASP A 74 4.45 -8.61 19.55
N ASN A 75 3.33 -9.30 19.25
CA ASN A 75 3.30 -10.68 18.77
C ASN A 75 4.06 -10.89 17.45
N TYR A 76 4.27 -9.83 16.68
CA TYR A 76 5.00 -9.85 15.40
C TYR A 76 6.38 -9.16 15.52
N GLY A 77 6.74 -8.65 16.71
CA GLY A 77 7.98 -7.92 16.95
C GLY A 77 8.06 -6.57 16.22
N VAL A 78 6.92 -5.90 16.03
CA VAL A 78 6.80 -4.56 15.43
C VAL A 78 5.97 -3.66 16.35
N ASP A 79 5.99 -2.36 16.10
CA ASP A 79 5.13 -1.36 16.74
C ASP A 79 4.04 -0.95 15.73
N ILE A 80 2.77 -1.14 16.10
CA ILE A 80 1.60 -0.84 15.27
C ILE A 80 0.79 0.30 15.90
N GLN A 81 0.58 1.35 15.12
CA GLN A 81 -0.35 2.44 15.43
C GLN A 81 -1.51 2.45 14.43
N TYR A 82 -2.69 2.88 14.87
CA TYR A 82 -3.90 2.86 14.04
C TYR A 82 -4.39 4.27 13.71
N SER A 83 -4.77 4.47 12.45
CA SER A 83 -5.47 5.67 11.97
C SER A 83 -6.93 5.30 11.65
N ASN A 84 -7.84 5.52 12.59
CA ASN A 84 -9.24 5.17 12.42
C ASN A 84 -9.98 6.23 11.58
N GLU A 85 -10.56 5.85 10.43
CA GLU A 85 -11.32 6.71 9.53
C GLU A 85 -12.82 6.84 9.90
N HIS A 86 -13.28 6.10 10.92
CA HIS A 86 -14.68 5.97 11.32
C HIS A 86 -15.55 5.36 10.20
N ASP A 87 -16.78 5.86 10.03
CA ASP A 87 -17.80 5.22 9.20
C ASP A 87 -17.61 5.45 7.70
N THR A 88 -16.85 6.47 7.30
CA THR A 88 -16.66 6.82 5.89
C THR A 88 -15.20 6.61 5.48
N PRO A 89 -14.90 5.63 4.61
CA PRO A 89 -13.57 5.49 4.03
C PRO A 89 -13.17 6.78 3.29
N LEU A 90 -12.00 7.32 3.62
CA LEU A 90 -11.51 8.61 3.10
C LEU A 90 -10.83 8.49 1.73
N GLU A 91 -10.94 7.33 1.08
CA GLU A 91 -10.08 6.92 -0.02
C GLU A 91 -8.58 6.98 0.34
N THR A 92 -7.72 6.64 -0.62
CA THR A 92 -6.28 6.44 -0.34
C THR A 92 -5.58 7.72 0.11
N ALA A 93 -5.78 8.85 -0.58
CA ALA A 93 -5.06 10.08 -0.21
C ALA A 93 -5.63 10.67 1.08
N GLY A 94 -6.94 10.69 1.26
CA GLY A 94 -7.57 11.15 2.50
C GLY A 94 -7.14 10.34 3.72
N GLY A 95 -7.05 9.02 3.59
CA GLY A 95 -6.55 8.14 4.64
C GLY A 95 -5.09 8.41 5.00
N ILE A 96 -4.22 8.63 4.00
CA ILE A 96 -2.82 9.01 4.22
C ILE A 96 -2.73 10.37 4.93
N ILE A 97 -3.48 11.37 4.47
CA ILE A 97 -3.48 12.72 5.08
C ILE A 97 -3.87 12.65 6.55
N LYS A 98 -4.91 11.87 6.88
CA LYS A 98 -5.32 11.64 8.28
C LYS A 98 -4.22 11.00 9.12
N ALA A 99 -3.43 10.11 8.53
CA ALA A 99 -2.35 9.40 9.21
C ALA A 99 -1.04 10.21 9.32
N LEU A 100 -0.89 11.35 8.65
CA LEU A 100 0.36 12.15 8.66
C LEU A 100 0.89 12.48 10.06
N PRO A 101 0.07 12.83 11.08
CA PRO A 101 0.58 13.06 12.43
C PRO A 101 1.27 11.83 13.04
N LEU A 102 0.84 10.62 12.67
CA LEU A 102 1.48 9.35 13.08
C LEU A 102 2.69 9.00 12.20
N LEU A 103 2.71 9.42 10.94
CA LEU A 103 3.81 9.16 10.01
C LEU A 103 5.03 10.06 10.29
N GLY A 104 4.79 11.29 10.73
CA GLY A 104 5.83 12.28 11.05
C GLY A 104 6.27 13.11 9.85
N SER A 105 7.45 13.72 9.96
CA SER A 105 8.00 14.65 8.94
C SER A 105 8.94 14.00 7.93
N GLU A 106 9.38 12.76 8.19
CA GLU A 106 10.29 12.03 7.32
C GLU A 106 9.53 11.26 6.23
N PRO A 107 10.17 10.92 5.11
CA PRO A 107 9.59 10.02 4.12
C PRO A 107 9.10 8.70 4.71
N PHE A 108 7.96 8.21 4.21
CA PHE A 108 7.32 6.98 4.63
C PHE A 108 6.93 6.13 3.42
N ILE A 109 6.73 4.83 3.66
CA ILE A 109 6.25 3.89 2.64
C ILE A 109 4.75 3.70 2.84
N ALA A 110 3.96 3.70 1.77
CA ALA A 110 2.56 3.30 1.79
C ALA A 110 2.37 2.06 0.91
N ILE A 111 1.62 1.08 1.44
CA ILE A 111 1.38 -0.22 0.80
C ILE A 111 -0.11 -0.53 0.88
N ASN A 112 -0.73 -0.84 -0.25
CA ASN A 112 -2.07 -1.41 -0.27
C ASN A 112 -2.08 -2.77 0.45
N SER A 113 -2.91 -2.94 1.47
CA SER A 113 -2.91 -4.19 2.26
C SER A 113 -3.57 -5.37 1.55
N ASP A 114 -4.00 -5.18 0.30
CA ASP A 114 -4.66 -6.17 -0.51
C ASP A 114 -3.82 -6.66 -1.69
N ILE A 115 -2.52 -6.45 -1.62
CA ILE A 115 -1.58 -7.01 -2.57
C ILE A 115 -0.73 -8.09 -1.89
N TYR A 116 -0.09 -8.93 -2.66
CA TYR A 116 1.10 -9.65 -2.24
C TYR A 116 2.26 -9.23 -3.13
N SER A 117 3.44 -9.03 -2.53
CA SER A 117 4.67 -8.85 -3.29
C SER A 117 5.90 -9.26 -2.49
N ASP A 118 6.92 -9.76 -3.19
CA ASP A 118 8.27 -10.02 -2.69
C ASP A 118 9.24 -8.86 -2.99
N PHE A 119 8.72 -7.67 -3.29
CA PHE A 119 9.52 -6.46 -3.48
C PHE A 119 10.39 -6.14 -2.25
N ASP A 120 11.66 -5.79 -2.49
CA ASP A 120 12.57 -5.30 -1.45
C ASP A 120 12.34 -3.81 -1.20
N TYR A 121 11.62 -3.50 -0.12
CA TYR A 121 11.28 -2.13 0.26
C TYR A 121 12.51 -1.27 0.58
N LYS A 122 13.70 -1.86 0.75
CA LYS A 122 14.96 -1.12 0.93
C LYS A 122 15.43 -0.42 -0.36
N LEU A 123 14.87 -0.81 -1.51
CA LEU A 123 15.15 -0.18 -2.80
C LEU A 123 14.42 1.16 -2.97
N LEU A 124 13.40 1.42 -2.15
CA LEU A 124 12.69 2.70 -2.16
C LEU A 124 13.60 3.82 -1.63
N ALA A 125 13.73 4.87 -2.43
CA ALA A 125 14.48 6.06 -2.10
C ALA A 125 13.94 7.26 -2.89
N LEU A 126 13.87 8.42 -2.24
CA LEU A 126 13.55 9.68 -2.91
C LEU A 126 14.83 10.42 -3.26
N ASN A 127 14.99 10.80 -4.54
CA ASN A 127 16.05 11.71 -4.92
C ASN A 127 15.75 13.14 -4.41
N PRO A 128 16.76 14.03 -4.36
CA PRO A 128 16.52 15.44 -4.06
C PRO A 128 15.45 16.03 -4.98
N ASN A 129 14.46 16.71 -4.38
CA ASN A 129 13.29 17.32 -5.02
C ASN A 129 12.15 16.37 -5.43
N GLU A 130 12.28 15.05 -5.25
CA GLU A 130 11.17 14.11 -5.40
C GLU A 130 10.30 14.10 -4.15
N LEU A 131 8.98 14.12 -4.36
CA LEU A 131 7.96 14.03 -3.31
C LEU A 131 7.37 12.62 -3.22
N ALA A 132 7.55 11.79 -4.25
CA ALA A 132 7.17 10.37 -4.21
C ALA A 132 7.98 9.53 -5.20
N GLN A 133 8.09 8.24 -4.91
CA GLN A 133 8.55 7.21 -5.83
C GLN A 133 7.51 6.10 -5.88
N LEU A 134 7.01 5.79 -7.08
CA LEU A 134 6.03 4.74 -7.31
C LEU A 134 6.71 3.44 -7.75
N ILE A 135 6.22 2.30 -7.24
CA ILE A 135 6.53 1.00 -7.83
C ILE A 135 5.44 0.65 -8.81
N LEU A 136 5.82 0.47 -10.07
CA LEU A 136 4.94 0.04 -11.15
C LEU A 136 5.20 -1.41 -11.47
N VAL A 137 4.21 -2.10 -12.03
CA VAL A 137 4.31 -3.49 -12.49
C VAL A 137 3.80 -3.60 -13.92
N PRO A 138 4.23 -4.62 -14.70
CA PRO A 138 3.61 -4.94 -15.98
C PRO A 138 2.10 -5.08 -15.83
N ASN A 139 1.34 -4.65 -16.85
CA ASN A 139 -0.10 -4.66 -16.78
C ASN A 139 -0.63 -6.10 -16.62
N PRO A 140 -1.37 -6.40 -15.54
CA PRO A 140 -1.95 -7.70 -15.36
C PRO A 140 -3.12 -7.89 -16.33
N ARG A 141 -3.50 -9.15 -16.60
CA ARG A 141 -4.58 -9.49 -17.55
C ARG A 141 -5.92 -8.82 -17.22
N PHE A 142 -6.19 -8.57 -15.93
CA PHE A 142 -7.42 -7.92 -15.47
C PHE A 142 -7.36 -6.38 -15.51
N HIS A 143 -6.20 -5.79 -15.82
CA HIS A 143 -6.01 -4.34 -15.94
C HIS A 143 -5.08 -4.00 -17.14
N PRO A 144 -5.47 -4.37 -18.38
CA PRO A 144 -4.60 -4.24 -19.55
C PRO A 144 -4.26 -2.79 -19.91
N GLU A 145 -5.12 -1.85 -19.52
CA GLU A 145 -4.95 -0.43 -19.82
C GLU A 145 -3.93 0.29 -18.93
N GLY A 146 -3.49 -0.33 -17.82
CA GLY A 146 -2.57 0.28 -16.86
C GLY A 146 -3.04 1.63 -16.30
N ASP A 147 -2.14 2.32 -15.61
CA ASP A 147 -2.45 3.57 -14.91
C ASP A 147 -1.61 4.76 -15.38
N PHE A 148 -0.31 4.52 -15.60
CA PHE A 148 0.71 5.55 -15.82
C PHE A 148 1.61 5.20 -17.00
N PHE A 149 2.02 6.21 -17.77
CA PHE A 149 2.96 6.06 -18.87
C PHE A 149 4.40 6.13 -18.38
N MET A 150 5.24 5.27 -18.95
CA MET A 150 6.70 5.29 -18.80
C MET A 150 7.35 5.51 -20.16
N ASN A 151 8.21 6.52 -20.24
CA ASN A 151 8.99 6.86 -21.42
C ASN A 151 10.46 7.03 -21.05
N SER A 152 11.34 6.27 -21.70
CA SER A 152 12.79 6.32 -21.44
C SER A 152 13.16 6.20 -19.95
N GLY A 153 12.45 5.31 -19.24
CA GLY A 153 12.68 5.01 -17.82
C GLY A 153 12.13 6.04 -16.84
N LYS A 154 11.28 6.98 -17.27
CA LYS A 154 10.64 7.99 -16.41
C LYS A 154 9.13 8.02 -16.59
N LEU A 155 8.42 8.48 -15.57
CA LEU A 155 6.99 8.77 -15.65
C LEU A 155 6.75 9.89 -16.68
N ASP A 156 5.73 9.69 -17.49
CA ASP A 156 5.25 10.64 -18.49
C ASP A 156 3.74 10.81 -18.34
N ALA A 157 3.22 11.97 -18.74
CA ALA A 157 1.79 12.26 -18.65
C ALA A 157 0.97 11.58 -19.76
N THR A 158 1.55 11.34 -20.94
CA THR A 158 0.78 10.98 -22.14
C THR A 158 1.50 10.05 -23.12
N ILE A 159 2.83 9.96 -23.08
CA ILE A 159 3.63 9.22 -24.07
C ILE A 159 4.35 8.06 -23.39
N GLY A 160 4.39 6.91 -24.05
CA GLY A 160 5.20 5.77 -23.63
C GLY A 160 4.38 4.49 -23.46
N GLU A 161 5.00 3.49 -22.86
CA GLU A 161 4.33 2.25 -22.49
C GLU A 161 3.60 2.43 -21.16
N LYS A 162 2.40 1.87 -21.03
CA LYS A 162 1.63 1.97 -19.78
C LYS A 162 1.95 0.83 -18.83
N TYR A 163 2.05 1.17 -17.56
CA TYR A 163 2.24 0.24 -16.46
C TYR A 163 1.18 0.45 -15.38
N THR A 164 0.98 -0.57 -14.56
CA THR A 164 0.02 -0.56 -13.46
C THR A 164 0.71 -0.12 -12.17
N PHE A 165 0.05 0.73 -11.38
CA PHE A 165 0.54 1.06 -10.06
C PHE A 165 0.36 -0.15 -9.13
N SER A 166 1.48 -0.59 -8.53
CA SER A 166 1.49 -1.80 -7.69
C SER A 166 0.76 -1.63 -6.35
N GLY A 167 0.41 -0.41 -5.96
CA GLY A 167 -0.02 -0.11 -4.59
C GLY A 167 1.13 0.07 -3.59
N ILE A 168 2.39 0.06 -4.05
CA ILE A 168 3.58 0.34 -3.24
C ILE A 168 4.20 1.66 -3.69
N ALA A 169 4.40 2.58 -2.75
CA ALA A 169 5.09 3.83 -3.01
C ALA A 169 5.78 4.38 -1.76
N MET A 170 6.82 5.19 -1.96
CA MET A 170 7.40 6.03 -0.92
C MET A 170 6.96 7.46 -1.14
N TYR A 171 6.57 8.16 -0.08
CA TYR A 171 6.13 9.55 -0.11
C TYR A 171 6.91 10.39 0.88
N HIS A 172 7.24 11.62 0.49
CA HIS A 172 7.55 12.68 1.43
C HIS A 172 6.23 13.30 1.93
N PRO A 173 6.08 13.62 3.23
CA PRO A 173 4.86 14.25 3.76
C PRO A 173 4.43 15.51 2.99
N ASP A 174 5.40 16.27 2.46
CA ASP A 174 5.13 17.46 1.63
C ASP A 174 4.34 17.17 0.35
N PHE A 175 4.30 15.93 -0.15
CA PHE A 175 3.41 15.54 -1.26
C PHE A 175 1.95 15.89 -0.96
N PHE A 176 1.56 15.81 0.32
CA PHE A 176 0.19 16.03 0.79
C PHE A 176 -0.01 17.41 1.46
N LYS A 177 0.99 18.30 1.40
CA LYS A 177 0.97 19.57 2.12
C LYS A 177 -0.16 20.48 1.66
N GLY A 178 -0.92 20.99 2.65
CA GLY A 178 -2.02 21.93 2.40
C GLY A 178 -3.31 21.28 1.92
N LEU A 179 -3.36 19.94 1.80
CA LEU A 179 -4.59 19.21 1.51
C LEU A 179 -5.38 18.97 2.80
N ALA A 180 -6.71 19.01 2.70
CA ALA A 180 -7.61 18.75 3.82
C ALA A 180 -7.81 17.24 4.06
N ILE A 181 -8.25 16.87 5.27
CA ILE A 181 -8.70 15.50 5.56
C ILE A 181 -10.13 15.37 5.02
N GLU A 182 -10.26 14.77 3.85
CA GLU A 182 -11.54 14.55 3.15
C GLU A 182 -11.48 13.26 2.32
N VAL A 183 -12.62 12.85 1.74
CA VAL A 183 -12.66 11.74 0.79
C VAL A 183 -11.89 12.15 -0.47
N LEU A 184 -10.69 11.62 -0.65
CA LEU A 184 -9.77 12.07 -1.70
C LEU A 184 -9.02 10.92 -2.38
N ALA A 185 -9.20 10.83 -3.69
CA ALA A 185 -8.49 9.90 -4.56
C ALA A 185 -7.01 10.26 -4.69
N LEU A 186 -6.15 9.25 -4.68
CA LEU A 186 -4.70 9.44 -4.88
C LEU A 186 -4.32 9.66 -6.34
N ALA A 187 -4.98 8.98 -7.29
CA ALA A 187 -4.60 8.99 -8.69
C ALA A 187 -4.55 10.40 -9.33
N PRO A 188 -5.52 11.31 -9.10
CA PRO A 188 -5.44 12.68 -9.60
C PRO A 188 -4.23 13.46 -9.07
N LEU A 189 -3.86 13.26 -7.79
CA LEU A 189 -2.69 13.91 -7.19
C LEU A 189 -1.39 13.41 -7.85
N LEU A 190 -1.28 12.11 -8.08
CA LEU A 190 -0.14 11.52 -8.78
C LEU A 190 -0.02 12.08 -10.19
N ARG A 191 -1.12 12.13 -10.97
CA ARG A 191 -1.11 12.69 -12.33
C ARG A 191 -0.65 14.16 -12.36
N LYS A 192 -1.09 14.97 -11.39
CA LYS A 192 -0.62 16.35 -11.24
C LYS A 192 0.89 16.40 -10.95
N ALA A 193 1.37 15.59 -10.02
CA ALA A 193 2.78 15.58 -9.63
C ALA A 193 3.72 15.05 -10.74
N ILE A 194 3.22 14.18 -11.63
CA ILE A 194 3.94 13.76 -12.85
C ILE A 194 4.18 14.96 -13.77
N LEU A 195 3.16 15.79 -14.01
CA LEU A 195 3.28 17.01 -14.83
C LEU A 195 4.29 18.01 -14.25
N GLU A 196 4.42 18.04 -12.92
CA GLU A 196 5.36 18.91 -12.21
C GLU A 196 6.76 18.30 -12.05
N CYS A 197 7.00 17.11 -12.59
CA CYS A 197 8.24 16.34 -12.45
C CYS A 197 8.67 16.14 -10.98
N LYS A 198 7.70 15.96 -10.08
CA LYS A 198 7.91 15.79 -8.64
C LYS A 198 7.93 14.34 -8.17
N ILE A 199 7.64 13.39 -9.04
CA ILE A 199 7.62 11.98 -8.68
C ILE A 199 8.41 11.13 -9.67
N SER A 200 9.02 10.07 -9.16
CA SER A 200 9.74 9.07 -9.93
C SER A 200 9.01 7.73 -9.88
N ALA A 201 9.46 6.78 -10.71
CA ALA A 201 8.97 5.41 -10.64
C ALA A 201 10.06 4.39 -10.95
N GLN A 202 9.87 3.18 -10.45
CA GLN A 202 10.60 1.99 -10.83
C GLN A 202 9.62 0.93 -11.32
N VAL A 203 9.95 0.25 -12.42
CA VAL A 203 9.21 -0.93 -12.86
C VAL A 203 9.76 -2.16 -12.14
N TYR A 204 8.88 -2.89 -11.49
CA TYR A 204 9.15 -4.14 -10.81
C TYR A 204 8.51 -5.31 -11.56
N SER A 205 9.32 -6.32 -11.89
CA SER A 205 8.90 -7.50 -12.65
C SER A 205 9.01 -8.80 -11.84
N GLY A 206 9.08 -8.71 -10.51
CA GLY A 206 9.04 -9.87 -9.62
C GLY A 206 7.61 -10.32 -9.32
N ASN A 207 7.40 -11.00 -8.18
CA ASN A 207 6.07 -11.52 -7.85
C ASN A 207 5.20 -10.39 -7.28
N TRP A 208 4.08 -10.15 -7.95
CA TRP A 208 3.08 -9.20 -7.50
C TRP A 208 1.67 -9.70 -7.83
N PHE A 209 0.77 -9.61 -6.87
CA PHE A 209 -0.61 -10.06 -6.98
C PHE A 209 -1.53 -9.02 -6.35
N ASP A 210 -2.59 -8.59 -7.04
CA ASP A 210 -3.72 -7.87 -6.44
C ASP A 210 -4.80 -8.87 -6.04
N ILE A 211 -5.14 -8.88 -4.75
CA ILE A 211 -5.99 -9.87 -4.09
C ILE A 211 -7.38 -9.26 -3.85
N GLY A 212 -7.97 -8.70 -4.91
CA GLY A 212 -9.28 -8.05 -4.83
C GLY A 212 -10.50 -8.87 -5.27
N THR A 213 -10.34 -10.16 -5.61
CA THR A 213 -11.48 -11.08 -5.81
C THR A 213 -11.21 -12.44 -5.14
N PRO A 214 -12.23 -13.26 -4.84
CA PRO A 214 -12.05 -14.59 -4.27
C PRO A 214 -11.17 -15.50 -5.15
N GLU A 215 -11.26 -15.38 -6.47
CA GLU A 215 -10.43 -16.12 -7.42
C GLU A 215 -8.96 -15.75 -7.25
N ARG A 216 -8.64 -14.44 -7.21
CA ARG A 216 -7.27 -13.95 -7.02
C ARG A 216 -6.73 -14.27 -5.61
N LEU A 217 -7.60 -14.37 -4.60
CA LEU A 217 -7.23 -14.91 -3.29
C LEU A 217 -6.83 -16.39 -3.38
N ASN A 218 -7.57 -17.22 -4.13
CA ASN A 218 -7.20 -18.62 -4.30
C ASN A 218 -5.92 -18.81 -5.15
N GLU A 219 -5.68 -17.91 -6.10
CA GLU A 219 -4.43 -17.89 -6.89
C GLU A 219 -3.21 -17.70 -5.98
N ILE A 220 -3.23 -16.68 -5.10
CA ILE A 220 -2.09 -16.44 -4.20
C ILE A 220 -1.91 -17.58 -3.19
N LYS A 221 -3.01 -18.16 -2.67
CA LYS A 221 -2.93 -19.37 -1.82
C LYS A 221 -2.17 -20.48 -2.55
N SER A 222 -2.60 -20.78 -3.78
CA SER A 222 -1.99 -21.84 -4.59
C SER A 222 -0.53 -21.56 -4.90
N PHE A 223 -0.15 -20.31 -5.11
CA PHE A 223 1.24 -19.89 -5.34
C PHE A 223 2.10 -20.11 -4.08
N LEU A 224 1.59 -19.75 -2.90
CA LEU A 224 2.33 -19.85 -1.64
C LEU A 224 2.44 -21.27 -1.08
N PHE A 225 1.51 -22.18 -1.41
CA PHE A 225 1.59 -23.59 -1.00
C PHE A 225 2.45 -24.47 -1.92
N LYS A 226 2.80 -23.99 -3.11
CA LYS A 226 3.61 -24.73 -4.09
C LYS A 226 5.11 -24.45 -3.99
N ASN A 227 5.49 -23.40 -3.26
CA ASN A 227 6.86 -22.95 -3.04
C ASN A 227 7.20 -23.03 -1.55
#